data_AF-A0A7Y5LMS9-F1
#
_entry.id   AF-A0A7Y5LMS9-F1
#
_cell.length_a   1.000
_cell.length_b   1.000
_cell.length_c   1.000
_cell.angle_alpha   90.00
_cell.angle_beta   90.00
_cell.angle_gamma   90.00
#
_symmetry.space_group_name_H-M   'P 1'
#
loop_
_entity.id
_entity.type
_entity.pdbx_description
1 polymer ?
#
loop_
_entity_poly.entity_id
_entity_poly.type
_entity_poly.pdbx_seq_one_letter_code
_entity_poly.pdbx_strand_id
1 'polypeptide(L)'
;MKNKQVYTRVGRSAVAVVVAGFAVGLMAQDKCKKIEPKEPICSDPAADCANMPTGECPGAWTCDELASCKWICEKPEPNECASDKDCEPGNQCMCEPDCGFNSSVSKIIPCPLVCQCKPIEQPMGDCMSDQECPKGTSCTAGNDCLPCKSCPACAVCCGMCEPDPISNPCVVTGCSGQICAPEEMFSTCEWKPVYACYKLTTCGPYGANGMCSWQSNPTFDECVKNGGMATK
;
A
#
# COMPACT_ATOMS: atom_id res chain seq x y z
N MET A 1 27.61 31.16 -2.41
CA MET A 1 26.69 31.92 -1.53
C MET A 1 26.47 31.09 -0.28
N LYS A 2 26.99 31.54 0.87
CA LYS A 2 27.04 30.76 2.12
C LYS A 2 25.83 31.11 3.00
N ASN A 3 25.03 30.10 3.34
CA ASN A 3 23.79 30.23 4.10
C ASN A 3 24.11 30.43 5.59
N LYS A 4 23.72 31.59 6.17
CA LYS A 4 23.93 31.90 7.59
C LYS A 4 22.74 31.37 8.40
N GLN A 5 23.00 30.43 9.30
CA GLN A 5 22.06 29.98 10.33
C GLN A 5 21.98 31.05 11.44
N VAL A 6 20.75 31.51 11.73
CA VAL A 6 20.43 32.45 12.81
C VAL A 6 19.94 31.64 14.01
N TYR A 7 20.69 31.66 15.11
CA TYR A 7 20.29 31.06 16.39
C TYR A 7 19.69 32.14 17.30
N THR A 8 18.42 31.98 17.68
CA THR A 8 17.72 32.83 18.64
C THR A 8 17.93 32.30 20.07
N ARG A 9 18.53 33.12 20.94
CA ARG A 9 18.67 32.85 22.39
C ARG A 9 17.32 33.06 23.08
N VAL A 10 16.80 32.03 23.75
CA VAL A 10 15.69 32.18 24.71
C VAL A 10 16.29 32.35 26.11
N GLY A 11 16.01 33.51 26.71
CA GLY A 11 16.49 33.88 28.04
C GLY A 11 15.83 33.05 29.15
N ARG A 12 16.67 32.54 30.05
CA ARG A 12 16.25 31.97 31.34
C ARG A 12 15.91 33.13 32.29
N SER A 13 14.63 33.35 32.55
CA SER A 13 14.18 34.15 33.69
C SER A 13 14.31 33.32 34.96
N ALA A 14 15.12 33.81 35.89
CA ALA A 14 15.22 33.29 37.25
C ALA A 14 13.93 33.65 38.02
N VAL A 15 13.19 32.64 38.46
CA VAL A 15 12.08 32.80 39.41
C VAL A 15 12.65 32.54 40.80
N ALA A 16 12.74 33.59 41.60
CA ALA A 16 13.08 33.51 43.01
C ALA A 16 11.85 33.03 43.78
N VAL A 17 11.89 31.80 44.29
CA VAL A 17 10.88 31.27 45.22
C VAL A 17 11.33 31.59 46.63
N VAL A 18 10.57 32.47 47.29
CA VAL A 18 10.74 32.82 48.71
C VAL A 18 10.25 31.64 49.55
N VAL A 19 11.17 31.01 50.27
CA VAL A 19 10.88 29.92 51.21
C VAL A 19 10.42 30.55 52.54
N ALA A 20 9.13 30.49 52.81
CA ALA A 20 8.56 30.78 54.12
C ALA A 20 8.58 29.50 54.96
N GLY A 21 9.37 29.51 56.04
CA GLY A 21 9.50 28.42 56.98
C GLY A 21 8.22 28.22 57.80
N PHE A 22 7.75 26.97 57.84
CA PHE A 22 6.87 26.47 58.88
C PHE A 22 7.58 25.32 59.61
N ALA A 23 8.00 25.61 60.84
CA ALA A 23 8.38 24.60 61.80
C ALA A 23 7.10 23.97 62.37
N VAL A 24 6.85 22.69 62.08
CA VAL A 24 5.83 21.90 62.76
C VAL A 24 6.42 20.57 63.18
N GLY A 25 6.59 20.44 64.49
CA GLY A 25 6.36 19.24 65.28
C GLY A 25 6.94 17.89 64.81
N LEU A 26 8.06 17.49 65.43
CA LEU A 26 8.35 16.09 65.68
C LEU A 26 7.22 15.47 66.52
N MET A 27 6.55 14.44 66.00
CA MET A 27 5.81 13.46 66.80
C MET A 27 5.98 12.06 66.19
N ALA A 28 6.50 11.15 67.01
CA ALA A 28 6.31 9.69 66.99
C ALA A 28 6.68 8.92 65.72
N GLN A 29 7.93 8.45 65.70
CA GLN A 29 8.26 7.13 65.15
C GLN A 29 7.59 6.07 66.04
N ASP A 30 6.85 5.12 65.45
CA ASP A 30 6.95 3.69 65.76
C ASP A 30 5.93 2.88 64.95
N LYS A 31 6.45 1.84 64.27
CA LYS A 31 5.75 0.79 63.50
C LYS A 31 5.47 1.02 62.02
N CYS A 32 6.46 1.49 61.23
CA CYS A 32 6.53 1.06 59.84
C CYS A 32 7.19 -0.33 59.79
N LYS A 33 6.37 -1.38 59.78
CA LYS A 33 6.82 -2.75 59.47
C LYS A 33 7.46 -2.69 58.09
N LYS A 34 8.76 -2.99 58.01
CA LYS A 34 9.52 -3.08 56.76
C LYS A 34 8.80 -4.11 55.89
N ILE A 35 8.02 -3.64 54.91
CA ILE A 35 7.44 -4.50 53.89
C ILE A 35 8.62 -4.78 52.97
N GLU A 36 9.19 -5.97 53.07
CA GLU A 36 10.12 -6.45 52.06
C GLU A 36 9.41 -6.34 50.71
N PRO A 37 9.98 -5.63 49.73
CA PRO A 37 9.37 -5.53 48.41
C PRO A 37 9.22 -6.96 47.90
N LYS A 38 7.97 -7.44 47.85
CA LYS A 38 7.64 -8.74 47.29
C LYS A 38 8.15 -8.72 45.85
N GLU A 39 9.17 -9.52 45.58
CA GLU A 39 9.81 -9.62 44.27
C GLU A 39 8.72 -9.74 43.20
N PRO A 40 8.79 -8.97 42.10
CA PRO A 40 7.76 -9.02 41.09
C PRO A 40 7.78 -10.41 40.43
N ILE A 41 6.70 -11.14 40.64
CA ILE A 41 6.55 -12.56 40.31
C ILE A 41 6.03 -12.66 38.88
N CYS A 42 6.93 -12.55 37.93
CA CYS A 42 6.65 -12.95 36.55
C CYS A 42 7.89 -13.71 36.07
N SER A 43 8.09 -14.90 36.64
CA SER A 43 9.18 -15.82 36.27
C SER A 43 8.70 -16.81 35.22
N ASP A 44 7.43 -17.18 35.26
CA ASP A 44 6.76 -18.00 34.25
C ASP A 44 5.43 -17.32 33.84
N PRO A 45 5.39 -16.61 32.69
CA PRO A 45 4.19 -15.93 32.25
C PRO A 45 2.98 -16.86 32.10
N ALA A 46 3.19 -18.14 31.79
CA ALA A 46 2.11 -19.10 31.60
C ALA A 46 1.49 -19.54 32.95
N ALA A 47 2.28 -19.58 34.01
CA ALA A 47 1.81 -19.94 35.35
C ALA A 47 1.38 -18.71 36.18
N ASP A 48 2.18 -17.66 36.15
CA ASP A 48 2.03 -16.48 37.01
C ASP A 48 0.90 -15.55 36.53
N CYS A 49 0.62 -15.53 35.21
CA CYS A 49 -0.40 -14.66 34.61
C CYS A 49 -1.71 -15.39 34.23
N ALA A 50 -1.82 -16.69 34.47
CA ALA A 50 -2.94 -17.52 34.00
C ALA A 50 -4.34 -17.07 34.47
N ASN A 51 -4.42 -16.37 35.60
CA ASN A 51 -5.68 -15.93 36.21
C ASN A 51 -6.03 -14.46 35.90
N MET A 52 -5.24 -13.78 35.07
CA MET A 52 -5.51 -12.41 34.67
C MET A 52 -6.53 -12.39 33.51
N PRO A 53 -7.35 -11.33 33.39
CA PRO A 53 -8.30 -11.21 32.29
C PRO A 53 -7.58 -11.14 30.94
N THR A 54 -7.95 -12.01 30.01
CA THR A 54 -7.44 -12.01 28.63
C THR A 54 -7.99 -10.82 27.84
N GLY A 55 -7.24 -10.33 26.84
CA GLY A 55 -7.75 -9.33 25.90
C GLY A 55 -8.81 -9.89 24.94
N GLU A 56 -9.45 -9.02 24.17
CA GLU A 56 -10.46 -9.38 23.14
C GLU A 56 -9.84 -10.02 21.87
N CYS A 57 -8.57 -10.40 21.92
CA CYS A 57 -7.79 -10.91 20.79
C CYS A 57 -7.10 -12.23 21.15
N PRO A 58 -6.90 -13.16 20.20
CA PRO A 58 -6.02 -14.30 20.39
C PRO A 58 -4.60 -13.79 20.67
N GLY A 59 -3.94 -14.36 21.67
CA GLY A 59 -2.66 -13.87 22.16
C GLY A 59 -2.08 -14.70 23.29
N ALA A 60 -0.95 -14.23 23.82
CA ALA A 60 -0.25 -14.86 24.93
C ALA A 60 0.18 -13.84 25.99
N TRP A 61 0.31 -14.29 27.24
CA TRP A 61 0.88 -13.50 28.33
C TRP A 61 2.40 -13.40 28.17
N THR A 62 2.93 -12.19 28.34
CA THR A 62 4.36 -11.94 28.46
C THR A 62 4.67 -11.11 29.70
N CYS A 63 5.89 -11.25 30.24
CA CYS A 63 6.38 -10.41 31.33
C CYS A 63 7.10 -9.18 30.75
N ASP A 64 6.80 -7.99 31.26
CA ASP A 64 7.56 -6.79 30.91
C ASP A 64 8.83 -6.62 31.76
N GLU A 65 9.62 -5.57 31.49
CA GLU A 65 10.88 -5.28 32.21
C GLU A 65 10.67 -4.98 33.71
N LEU A 66 9.43 -4.70 34.11
CA LEU A 66 9.03 -4.46 35.49
C LEU A 66 8.41 -5.71 36.14
N ALA A 67 8.48 -6.86 35.44
CA ALA A 67 7.88 -8.14 35.83
C ALA A 67 6.38 -8.02 36.15
N SER A 68 5.68 -7.24 35.32
CA SER A 68 4.23 -7.19 35.24
C SER A 68 3.72 -7.99 34.03
N CYS A 69 2.58 -8.64 34.19
CA CYS A 69 1.94 -9.42 33.13
C CYS A 69 1.29 -8.50 32.09
N LYS A 70 1.63 -8.72 30.82
CA LYS A 70 1.05 -8.01 29.67
C LYS A 70 0.49 -9.01 28.67
N TRP A 71 -0.76 -8.82 28.25
CA TRP A 71 -1.35 -9.60 27.15
C TRP A 71 -0.88 -9.02 25.82
N ILE A 72 -0.23 -9.83 25.00
CA ILE A 72 0.16 -9.44 23.65
C ILE A 72 -0.74 -10.19 22.68
N CYS A 73 -1.56 -9.44 21.93
CA CYS A 73 -2.30 -9.99 20.80
C CYS A 73 -1.31 -10.53 19.78
N GLU A 74 -1.48 -11.78 19.38
CA GLU A 74 -0.81 -12.27 18.17
C GLU A 74 -1.38 -11.47 17.00
N LYS A 75 -0.48 -10.87 16.24
CA LYS A 75 -0.89 -10.20 15.01
C LYS A 75 -1.36 -11.31 14.07
N PRO A 76 -2.59 -11.25 13.50
CA PRO A 76 -3.01 -12.24 12.53
C PRO A 76 -1.95 -12.32 11.44
N GLU A 77 -1.69 -13.54 10.93
CA GLU A 77 -0.78 -13.70 9.81
C GLU A 77 -1.23 -12.77 8.67
N PRO A 78 -0.30 -12.19 7.88
CA PRO A 78 -0.54 -11.02 7.01
C PRO A 78 -1.66 -11.12 5.97
N ASN A 79 -2.36 -12.25 5.88
CA ASN A 79 -3.41 -12.50 4.90
C ASN A 79 -4.77 -12.86 5.51
N GLU A 80 -4.92 -12.96 6.84
CA GLU A 80 -6.23 -13.24 7.44
C GLU A 80 -7.06 -11.95 7.60
N CYS A 81 -8.35 -12.03 7.25
CA CYS A 81 -9.27 -10.89 7.32
C CYS A 81 -10.61 -11.28 7.93
N ALA A 82 -11.23 -10.38 8.68
CA ALA A 82 -12.63 -10.54 9.11
C ALA A 82 -13.59 -9.73 8.22
N SER A 83 -13.07 -8.68 7.58
CA SER A 83 -13.77 -7.77 6.70
C SER A 83 -12.82 -7.12 5.70
N ASP A 84 -13.37 -6.47 4.66
CA ASP A 84 -12.58 -5.76 3.64
C ASP A 84 -11.69 -4.64 4.22
N LYS A 85 -12.03 -4.13 5.42
CA LYS A 85 -11.24 -3.09 6.10
C LYS A 85 -9.91 -3.61 6.63
N ASP A 86 -9.80 -4.92 6.80
CA ASP A 86 -8.58 -5.58 7.28
C ASP A 86 -7.58 -5.81 6.14
N CYS A 87 -7.99 -5.57 4.89
CA CYS A 87 -7.17 -5.74 3.70
C CYS A 87 -6.54 -4.42 3.21
N GLU A 88 -5.38 -4.53 2.55
CA GLU A 88 -4.76 -3.39 1.87
C GLU A 88 -5.63 -2.88 0.71
N PRO A 89 -5.54 -1.58 0.34
CA PRO A 89 -6.26 -1.03 -0.80
C PRO A 89 -6.00 -1.83 -2.08
N GLY A 90 -7.07 -2.33 -2.71
CA GLY A 90 -6.99 -3.19 -3.90
C GLY A 90 -7.26 -4.67 -3.64
N ASN A 91 -7.43 -5.07 -2.37
CA ASN A 91 -7.80 -6.42 -1.97
C ASN A 91 -9.19 -6.43 -1.29
N GLN A 92 -9.89 -7.56 -1.36
CA GLN A 92 -11.16 -7.83 -0.68
C GLN A 92 -11.06 -9.10 0.16
N CYS A 93 -11.83 -9.15 1.25
CA CYS A 93 -11.83 -10.30 2.13
C CYS A 93 -12.73 -11.41 1.56
N MET A 94 -12.12 -12.52 1.13
CA MET A 94 -12.85 -13.68 0.61
C MET A 94 -12.77 -14.85 1.58
N CYS A 95 -13.92 -15.30 2.06
CA CYS A 95 -14.04 -16.46 2.92
C CYS A 95 -14.45 -17.68 2.09
N GLU A 96 -13.53 -18.64 1.94
CA GLU A 96 -13.83 -19.93 1.33
C GLU A 96 -13.99 -20.99 2.42
N PRO A 97 -15.00 -21.85 2.35
CA PRO A 97 -15.09 -22.99 3.25
C PRO A 97 -13.96 -23.98 2.89
N ASP A 98 -12.97 -24.13 3.77
CA ASP A 98 -11.92 -25.14 3.62
C ASP A 98 -12.46 -26.51 4.01
N CYS A 99 -13.33 -27.04 3.16
CA CYS A 99 -13.85 -28.38 3.30
C CYS A 99 -12.86 -29.35 2.65
N GLY A 100 -11.75 -29.62 3.33
CA GLY A 100 -10.90 -30.76 3.01
C GLY A 100 -11.73 -32.05 3.06
N PHE A 101 -12.04 -32.62 1.89
CA PHE A 101 -12.77 -33.88 1.80
C PHE A 101 -11.86 -35.01 2.29
N ASN A 102 -11.88 -35.27 3.60
CA ASN A 102 -11.14 -36.40 4.15
C ASN A 102 -11.89 -37.69 3.78
N SER A 103 -11.43 -38.35 2.73
CA SER A 103 -11.96 -39.61 2.21
C SER A 103 -12.01 -40.75 3.24
N SER A 104 -11.42 -40.56 4.42
CA SER A 104 -11.35 -41.58 5.48
C SER A 104 -12.42 -41.42 6.58
N VAL A 105 -13.22 -40.35 6.60
CA VAL A 105 -14.18 -40.13 7.69
C VAL A 105 -15.56 -39.80 7.14
N SER A 106 -16.49 -40.75 7.22
CA SER A 106 -17.89 -40.61 6.78
C SER A 106 -18.75 -39.67 7.65
N LYS A 107 -18.14 -38.68 8.31
CA LYS A 107 -18.84 -37.70 9.16
C LYS A 107 -18.63 -36.31 8.60
N ILE A 108 -19.73 -35.58 8.45
CA ILE A 108 -19.76 -34.17 8.08
C ILE A 108 -19.12 -33.40 9.25
N ILE A 109 -17.89 -32.92 9.07
CA ILE A 109 -17.24 -31.99 9.99
C ILE A 109 -17.68 -30.58 9.58
N PRO A 110 -18.12 -29.71 10.51
CA PRO A 110 -18.41 -28.31 10.19
C PRO A 110 -17.13 -27.65 9.66
N CYS A 111 -17.18 -27.12 8.43
CA CYS A 111 -16.01 -26.51 7.81
C CYS A 111 -15.72 -25.17 8.48
N PRO A 112 -14.51 -24.94 9.02
CA PRO A 112 -14.10 -23.61 9.42
C PRO A 112 -14.05 -22.71 8.18
N LEU A 113 -14.61 -21.50 8.28
CA LEU A 113 -14.45 -20.47 7.25
C LEU A 113 -13.05 -19.89 7.38
N VAL A 114 -12.22 -20.06 6.36
CA VAL A 114 -10.91 -19.43 6.28
C VAL A 114 -11.07 -18.22 5.37
N CYS A 115 -10.81 -17.03 5.91
CA CYS A 115 -10.96 -15.77 5.21
C CYS A 115 -9.59 -15.22 4.86
N GLN A 116 -9.38 -14.89 3.59
CA GLN A 116 -8.12 -14.35 3.10
C GLN A 116 -8.34 -13.09 2.26
N CYS A 117 -7.43 -12.12 2.40
CA CYS A 117 -7.37 -10.99 1.49
C CYS A 117 -6.91 -11.46 0.11
N LYS A 118 -7.81 -11.45 -0.87
CA LYS A 118 -7.46 -11.69 -2.28
C LYS A 118 -7.49 -10.36 -3.04
N PRO A 119 -6.67 -10.17 -4.08
CA PRO A 119 -6.84 -9.05 -5.00
C PRO A 119 -8.28 -8.97 -5.47
N ILE A 120 -8.80 -7.74 -5.55
CA ILE A 120 -10.08 -7.51 -6.22
C ILE A 120 -9.84 -7.79 -7.70
N GLU A 121 -9.95 -9.05 -8.10
CA GLU A 121 -10.28 -9.42 -9.46
C GLU A 121 -11.68 -8.83 -9.68
N GLN A 122 -11.74 -7.58 -10.12
CA GLN A 122 -13.01 -7.04 -10.59
C GLN A 122 -13.43 -7.99 -11.70
N PRO A 123 -14.53 -8.75 -11.56
CA PRO A 123 -15.04 -9.50 -12.69
C PRO A 123 -15.21 -8.45 -13.77
N MET A 124 -14.58 -8.66 -14.92
CA MET A 124 -14.78 -7.83 -16.10
C MET A 124 -16.27 -7.89 -16.37
N GLY A 125 -16.97 -6.88 -15.84
CA GLY A 125 -18.41 -6.91 -15.73
C GLY A 125 -18.99 -6.90 -17.13
N ASP A 126 -20.11 -7.59 -17.29
CA ASP A 126 -20.99 -7.32 -18.41
C ASP A 126 -21.30 -5.81 -18.40
N CYS A 127 -21.04 -5.11 -19.50
CA CYS A 127 -21.28 -3.69 -19.66
C CYS A 127 -22.32 -3.46 -20.75
N MET A 128 -23.16 -2.44 -20.59
CA MET A 128 -24.00 -1.94 -21.68
C MET A 128 -23.43 -0.67 -22.33
N SER A 129 -22.50 -0.01 -21.64
CA SER A 129 -21.85 1.23 -22.08
C SER A 129 -20.50 1.43 -21.38
N ASP A 130 -19.64 2.26 -21.98
CA ASP A 130 -18.33 2.63 -21.39
C ASP A 130 -18.43 3.27 -20.00
N GLN A 131 -19.60 3.80 -19.63
CA GLN A 131 -19.83 4.44 -18.31
C GLN A 131 -19.91 3.42 -17.16
N GLU A 132 -20.24 2.17 -17.48
CA GLU A 132 -20.33 1.07 -16.51
C GLU A 132 -18.96 0.42 -16.26
N CYS A 133 -17.97 0.74 -17.09
CA CYS A 133 -16.63 0.20 -17.00
C CYS A 133 -15.75 1.01 -16.02
N PRO A 134 -14.89 0.33 -15.23
CA PRO A 134 -13.87 1.00 -14.45
C PRO A 134 -12.99 1.94 -15.31
N LYS A 135 -12.40 2.96 -14.69
CA LYS A 135 -11.47 3.86 -15.41
C LYS A 135 -10.34 3.07 -16.06
N GLY A 136 -10.12 3.28 -17.36
CA GLY A 136 -9.09 2.56 -18.13
C GLY A 136 -9.58 1.30 -18.83
N THR A 137 -10.91 1.12 -18.94
CA THR A 137 -11.55 0.02 -19.66
C THR A 137 -12.70 0.56 -20.52
N SER A 138 -12.90 -0.01 -21.71
CA SER A 138 -13.99 0.31 -22.65
C SER A 138 -14.91 -0.90 -22.84
N CYS A 139 -16.18 -0.63 -23.13
CA CYS A 139 -17.16 -1.67 -23.35
C CYS A 139 -17.06 -2.23 -24.78
N THR A 140 -16.49 -3.42 -24.93
CA THR A 140 -16.44 -4.12 -26.21
C THR A 140 -17.70 -4.97 -26.38
N ALA A 141 -18.52 -4.67 -27.38
CA ALA A 141 -19.71 -5.47 -27.70
C ALA A 141 -19.29 -6.90 -28.08
N GLY A 142 -19.70 -7.88 -27.27
CA GLY A 142 -19.57 -9.29 -27.63
C GLY A 142 -20.42 -9.59 -28.87
N ASN A 143 -19.88 -10.35 -29.82
CA ASN A 143 -20.64 -10.81 -30.99
C ASN A 143 -21.69 -11.87 -30.62
N ASP A 144 -21.57 -12.47 -29.44
CA ASP A 144 -22.46 -13.49 -28.92
C ASP A 144 -23.46 -12.85 -27.97
N CYS A 145 -24.60 -12.41 -28.50
CA CYS A 145 -25.71 -11.91 -27.68
C CYS A 145 -26.41 -13.10 -27.02
N LEU A 146 -25.79 -13.64 -25.97
CA LEU A 146 -26.42 -14.62 -25.09
C LEU A 146 -27.47 -13.91 -24.22
N PRO A 147 -28.62 -14.54 -23.94
CA PRO A 147 -29.60 -13.99 -23.00
C PRO A 147 -28.92 -13.83 -21.64
N CYS A 148 -28.68 -12.58 -21.22
CA CYS A 148 -28.00 -12.30 -19.96
C CYS A 148 -28.84 -12.91 -18.81
N LYS A 149 -28.17 -13.48 -17.79
CA LYS A 149 -28.81 -14.28 -16.72
C LYS A 149 -29.95 -13.54 -15.99
N SER A 150 -29.90 -12.21 -15.99
CA SER A 150 -30.88 -11.32 -15.37
C SER A 150 -32.08 -10.97 -16.27
N CYS A 151 -32.02 -11.27 -17.58
CA CYS A 151 -33.11 -10.95 -18.52
C CYS A 151 -33.19 -11.95 -19.70
N PRO A 152 -33.79 -13.13 -19.50
CA PRO A 152 -33.87 -14.18 -20.53
C PRO A 152 -34.75 -13.83 -21.74
N ALA A 153 -35.49 -12.71 -21.69
CA ALA A 153 -36.42 -12.27 -22.73
C ALA A 153 -35.86 -11.19 -23.68
N CYS A 154 -34.69 -10.62 -23.38
CA CYS A 154 -34.10 -9.57 -24.19
C CYS A 154 -32.74 -10.04 -24.73
N ALA A 155 -32.58 -10.05 -26.06
CA ALA A 155 -31.27 -10.13 -26.69
C ALA A 155 -30.57 -8.76 -26.54
N VAL A 156 -30.23 -8.40 -25.31
CA VAL A 156 -29.29 -7.30 -25.07
C VAL A 156 -27.90 -7.90 -25.20
N CYS A 157 -27.12 -7.41 -26.15
CA CYS A 157 -25.73 -7.80 -26.26
C CYS A 157 -24.99 -7.16 -25.08
N CYS A 158 -24.78 -7.95 -24.03
CA CYS A 158 -23.91 -7.59 -22.93
C CYS A 158 -22.47 -7.55 -23.49
N GLY A 159 -21.82 -6.39 -23.45
CA GLY A 159 -20.41 -6.24 -23.76
C GLY A 159 -19.55 -6.69 -22.58
N MET A 160 -18.24 -6.83 -22.77
CA MET A 160 -17.31 -6.99 -21.65
C MET A 160 -16.45 -5.73 -21.55
N CYS A 161 -16.19 -5.27 -20.33
CA CYS A 161 -15.21 -4.21 -20.11
C CYS A 161 -13.81 -4.77 -20.41
N GLU A 162 -13.29 -4.45 -21.59
CA GLU A 162 -11.92 -4.77 -21.98
C GLU A 162 -11.02 -3.61 -21.52
N PRO A 163 -9.76 -3.86 -21.12
CA PRO A 163 -8.80 -2.77 -20.94
C PRO A 163 -8.84 -1.89 -22.16
N ASP A 164 -8.98 -0.58 -21.95
CA ASP A 164 -8.79 0.37 -23.04
C ASP A 164 -7.46 -0.04 -23.68
N PRO A 165 -7.39 -0.19 -25.02
CA PRO A 165 -6.09 -0.39 -25.65
C PRO A 165 -5.25 0.74 -25.13
N ILE A 166 -4.27 0.44 -24.26
CA ILE A 166 -3.34 1.42 -23.70
C ILE A 166 -2.90 2.16 -24.92
N SER A 167 -3.33 3.41 -25.05
CA SER A 167 -3.37 4.12 -26.32
C SER A 167 -1.94 4.39 -26.73
N ASN A 168 -1.35 3.33 -27.29
CA ASN A 168 0.03 3.05 -27.57
C ASN A 168 0.98 3.41 -26.42
N PRO A 169 1.61 2.44 -25.71
CA PRO A 169 2.83 2.78 -25.01
C PRO A 169 3.83 3.21 -26.11
N CYS A 170 3.95 4.50 -26.36
CA CYS A 170 4.85 4.99 -27.38
C CYS A 170 6.23 4.42 -27.09
N VAL A 171 6.74 3.63 -28.03
CA VAL A 171 8.00 2.92 -27.88
C VAL A 171 9.12 3.75 -28.51
N VAL A 172 10.27 3.74 -27.84
CA VAL A 172 11.51 4.23 -28.42
C VAL A 172 12.03 3.17 -29.38
N THR A 173 12.13 3.51 -30.66
CA THR A 173 12.51 2.61 -31.74
C THR A 173 13.48 3.31 -32.72
N GLY A 174 13.86 2.61 -33.80
CA GLY A 174 14.88 3.03 -34.75
C GLY A 174 16.27 2.60 -34.27
N CYS A 175 17.21 2.46 -35.22
CA CYS A 175 18.50 1.84 -34.93
C CYS A 175 19.35 2.60 -33.90
N SER A 176 19.12 3.90 -33.75
CA SER A 176 19.79 4.76 -32.74
C SER A 176 18.82 5.26 -31.66
N GLY A 177 17.63 4.68 -31.54
CA GLY A 177 16.59 5.13 -30.60
C GLY A 177 16.05 6.53 -30.94
N GLN A 178 16.03 6.89 -32.21
CA GLN A 178 15.67 8.24 -32.67
C GLN A 178 14.17 8.42 -33.00
N ILE A 179 13.40 7.33 -33.00
CA ILE A 179 11.98 7.33 -33.37
C ILE A 179 11.15 7.06 -32.10
N CYS A 180 10.11 7.88 -31.88
CA CYS A 180 9.08 7.63 -30.89
C CYS A 180 7.78 7.31 -31.63
N ALA A 181 7.30 6.07 -31.55
CA ALA A 181 6.22 5.56 -32.40
C ALA A 181 5.27 4.63 -31.61
N PRO A 182 4.06 4.36 -32.10
CA PRO A 182 3.14 3.43 -31.46
C PRO A 182 3.58 1.96 -31.58
N GLU A 183 4.52 1.66 -32.48
CA GLU A 183 5.05 0.32 -32.76
C GLU A 183 6.55 0.37 -33.08
N GLU A 184 7.19 -0.80 -33.17
CA GLU A 184 8.61 -0.90 -33.54
C GLU A 184 8.83 -0.55 -35.01
N MET A 185 9.55 0.56 -35.24
CA MET A 185 9.93 1.05 -36.57
C MET A 185 11.43 0.89 -36.81
N PHE A 186 11.79 0.47 -38.02
CA PHE A 186 13.18 0.38 -38.47
C PHE A 186 13.62 1.66 -39.19
N SER A 187 14.89 2.02 -39.02
CA SER A 187 15.56 3.12 -39.71
C SER A 187 16.89 2.64 -40.27
N THR A 188 17.54 3.46 -41.11
CA THR A 188 18.97 3.27 -41.37
C THR A 188 19.77 3.42 -40.07
N CYS A 189 20.89 2.70 -39.97
CA CYS A 189 21.78 2.69 -38.79
C CYS A 189 22.87 3.76 -38.84
N GLU A 190 22.57 4.92 -39.42
CA GLU A 190 23.49 6.04 -39.46
C GLU A 190 23.49 6.76 -38.12
N TRP A 191 24.66 6.96 -37.51
CA TRP A 191 24.77 7.74 -36.28
C TRP A 191 24.85 9.24 -36.57
N LYS A 192 23.96 10.03 -35.95
CA LYS A 192 24.05 11.50 -35.93
C LYS A 192 24.18 12.00 -34.49
N PRO A 193 25.03 13.01 -34.20
CA PRO A 193 25.20 13.51 -32.84
C PRO A 193 23.90 13.96 -32.17
N VAL A 194 22.96 14.51 -32.94
CA VAL A 194 21.62 14.91 -32.47
C VAL A 194 20.84 13.78 -31.80
N TYR A 195 21.12 12.51 -32.13
CA TYR A 195 20.43 11.36 -31.53
C TYR A 195 20.76 11.17 -30.04
N ALA A 196 21.92 11.68 -29.59
CA ALA A 196 22.25 11.70 -28.18
C ALA A 196 21.25 12.55 -27.35
N CYS A 197 20.63 13.56 -27.97
CA CYS A 197 19.65 14.42 -27.32
C CYS A 197 18.37 13.68 -26.92
N TYR A 198 17.99 12.60 -27.61
CA TYR A 198 16.76 11.85 -27.27
C TYR A 198 16.82 11.18 -25.89
N LYS A 199 18.02 11.02 -25.31
CA LYS A 199 18.20 10.58 -23.91
C LYS A 199 17.83 11.64 -22.87
N LEU A 200 17.63 12.89 -23.31
CA LEU A 200 17.29 14.04 -22.46
C LEU A 200 15.77 14.30 -22.44
N THR A 201 14.98 13.40 -23.00
CA THR A 201 13.52 13.53 -23.12
C THR A 201 12.87 12.14 -22.97
N THR A 202 11.56 12.14 -22.87
CA THR A 202 10.72 10.94 -22.73
C THR A 202 9.88 10.76 -24.00
N CYS A 203 9.73 9.52 -24.45
CA CYS A 203 8.81 9.16 -25.52
C CYS A 203 7.41 8.91 -24.93
N GLY A 204 6.39 9.49 -25.55
CA GLY A 204 5.01 9.40 -25.06
C GLY A 204 4.01 10.06 -26.03
N PRO A 205 2.71 10.09 -25.68
CA PRO A 205 1.65 10.67 -26.51
C PRO A 205 1.65 12.22 -26.43
N TYR A 206 2.79 12.85 -26.68
CA TYR A 206 2.99 14.30 -26.58
C TYR A 206 2.67 15.05 -27.89
N GLY A 207 2.38 14.33 -28.96
CA GLY A 207 2.03 14.89 -30.27
C GLY A 207 0.57 15.34 -30.36
N ALA A 208 0.20 15.92 -31.50
CA ALA A 208 -1.17 16.31 -31.78
C ALA A 208 -2.12 15.10 -31.67
N ASN A 209 -3.28 15.28 -31.03
CA ASN A 209 -4.27 14.22 -30.80
C ASN A 209 -3.72 12.99 -30.05
N GLY A 210 -2.70 13.15 -29.21
CA GLY A 210 -2.09 12.05 -28.47
C GLY A 210 -1.17 11.15 -29.31
N MET A 211 -0.75 11.61 -30.49
CA MET A 211 0.24 10.89 -31.30
C MET A 211 1.59 10.78 -30.57
N CYS A 212 2.31 9.69 -30.82
CA CYS A 212 3.63 9.48 -30.25
C CYS A 212 4.62 10.56 -30.73
N SER A 213 5.28 11.20 -29.77
CA SER A 213 6.26 12.24 -30.00
C SER A 213 7.23 12.30 -28.82
N TRP A 214 8.37 12.96 -29.03
CA TRP A 214 9.31 13.27 -27.96
C TRP A 214 8.80 14.44 -27.13
N GLN A 215 8.90 14.35 -25.80
CA GLN A 215 8.51 15.43 -24.90
C GLN A 215 9.42 16.66 -25.10
N SER A 216 8.87 17.79 -25.54
CA SER A 216 9.65 19.03 -25.59
C SER A 216 10.02 19.47 -24.17
N ASN A 217 11.29 19.80 -23.98
CA ASN A 217 11.81 20.40 -22.76
C ASN A 217 13.04 21.27 -23.10
N PRO A 218 13.40 22.26 -22.27
CA PRO A 218 14.47 23.20 -22.61
C PRO A 218 15.81 22.54 -22.92
N THR A 219 16.20 21.52 -22.16
CA THR A 219 17.46 20.80 -22.32
C THR A 219 17.50 20.02 -23.63
N PHE A 220 16.41 19.33 -23.97
CA PHE A 220 16.25 18.62 -25.23
C PHE A 220 16.27 19.58 -26.42
N ASP A 221 15.48 20.66 -26.35
CA ASP A 221 15.35 21.62 -27.44
C ASP A 221 16.68 22.34 -27.73
N GLU A 222 17.45 22.70 -26.68
CA GLU A 222 18.77 23.30 -26.83
C GLU A 222 19.77 22.32 -27.45
N CYS A 223 19.79 21.07 -26.97
CA CYS A 223 20.66 20.03 -27.53
C CYS A 223 20.38 19.79 -29.02
N VAL A 224 19.09 19.70 -29.41
CA VAL A 224 18.69 19.50 -30.80
C VAL A 224 19.07 20.71 -31.66
N LYS A 225 18.86 21.94 -31.16
CA LYS A 225 19.26 23.18 -31.85
C LYS A 225 20.77 23.26 -32.09
N ASN A 226 21.57 22.80 -31.13
CA ASN A 226 23.03 22.73 -31.24
C ASN A 226 23.53 21.48 -31.99
N GLY A 227 22.62 20.70 -32.59
CA GLY A 227 22.97 19.51 -33.37
C GLY A 227 23.55 18.36 -32.55
N GLY A 228 23.27 18.29 -31.24
CA GLY A 228 23.80 17.27 -30.34
C GLY A 228 25.20 17.54 -29.82
N MET A 229 25.70 18.78 -29.93
CA MET A 229 26.93 19.20 -29.28
C MET A 229 26.65 19.46 -27.80
N ALA A 230 27.37 18.75 -26.92
CA ALA A 230 27.35 19.05 -25.49
C ALA A 230 27.96 20.46 -25.28
N THR A 231 27.13 21.42 -24.87
CA THR A 231 27.59 22.70 -24.37
C THR A 231 28.41 22.43 -23.11
N LYS A 232 29.70 22.77 -23.20
CA LYS A 232 30.72 22.50 -22.18
C LYS A 232 30.72 23.56 -21.10
#